data_AF-A0A0F0H528-F1
#
_entry.id   AF-A0A0F0H528-F1
#
_cell.length_a   1.000
_cell.length_b   1.000
_cell.length_c   1.000
_cell.angle_alpha   90.00
_cell.angle_beta   90.00
_cell.angle_gamma   90.00
#
_symmetry.space_group_name_H-M   'P 1'
#
loop_
_entity.id
_entity.type
_entity.pdbx_description
1 polymer ?
#
loop_
_entity_poly.entity_id
_entity_poly.type
_entity_poly.pdbx_seq_one_letter_code
_entity_poly.pdbx_strand_id
1 'polypeptide(L)'
;MFEADRRRVAGTGVKQSALVLPDCPKAAIIVRHSTLDQAICDALVLIRVTSGGDLAVQAEQARKCLTKAMTNAPEAPQQALAHIAAADEHLEYGELMEARTLLTAARGFLPGRRAAVAARA
;
A
#
# COMPACT_ATOMS: atom_id res chain seq x y z
N MET A 1 -53.53 -5.44 -55.86
CA MET A 1 -54.69 -6.07 -55.21
C MET A 1 -54.43 -6.01 -53.70
N PHE A 2 -55.27 -5.25 -52.99
CA PHE A 2 -55.58 -5.22 -51.55
C PHE A 2 -54.50 -5.61 -50.52
N GLU A 3 -54.02 -4.68 -49.68
CA GLU A 3 -54.61 -4.22 -48.41
C GLU A 3 -54.93 -5.32 -47.38
N ALA A 4 -54.24 -5.26 -46.23
CA ALA A 4 -54.77 -5.31 -44.85
C ALA A 4 -53.60 -5.65 -43.91
N ASP A 5 -53.04 -4.69 -43.17
CA ASP A 5 -53.58 -4.20 -41.89
C ASP A 5 -53.79 -5.34 -40.88
N ARG A 6 -52.93 -5.39 -39.85
CA ARG A 6 -53.35 -5.09 -38.48
C ARG A 6 -52.22 -5.28 -37.46
N ARG A 7 -51.95 -4.16 -36.76
CA ARG A 7 -51.91 -4.01 -35.28
C ARG A 7 -50.72 -4.66 -34.56
N ARG A 8 -50.09 -4.07 -33.54
CA ARG A 8 -50.27 -2.88 -32.67
C ARG A 8 -49.14 -3.05 -31.61
N VAL A 9 -48.44 -2.05 -31.08
CA VAL A 9 -48.73 -1.15 -29.92
C VAL A 9 -47.35 -0.51 -29.64
N ALA A 10 -47.16 0.80 -29.78
CA ALA A 10 -47.22 1.85 -28.74
C ALA A 10 -46.26 1.70 -27.54
N GLY A 11 -45.56 2.78 -27.20
CA GLY A 11 -44.79 2.94 -25.95
C GLY A 11 -43.67 3.98 -26.11
N THR A 12 -43.96 5.28 -26.15
CA THR A 12 -43.98 6.23 -25.00
C THR A 12 -42.62 6.56 -24.39
N GLY A 13 -42.24 7.84 -24.53
CA GLY A 13 -41.45 8.63 -23.56
C GLY A 13 -39.98 8.20 -23.40
N VAL A 14 -39.03 9.04 -23.01
CA VAL A 14 -39.07 10.31 -22.28
C VAL A 14 -37.77 11.06 -22.66
N LYS A 15 -37.87 12.39 -22.75
CA LYS A 15 -36.72 13.29 -22.85
C LYS A 15 -35.85 13.19 -21.60
N GLN A 16 -34.53 13.08 -21.74
CA GLN A 16 -33.65 13.51 -20.66
C GLN A 16 -32.46 14.29 -21.23
N SER A 17 -32.70 15.59 -21.39
CA SER A 17 -31.64 16.58 -21.40
C SER A 17 -31.10 16.76 -19.99
N ALA A 18 -29.81 17.10 -19.93
CA ALA A 18 -29.09 17.71 -18.82
C ALA A 18 -28.87 16.84 -17.57
N LEU A 19 -27.60 16.49 -17.36
CA LEU A 19 -26.86 16.97 -16.19
C LEU A 19 -25.36 16.75 -16.42
N VAL A 20 -24.69 17.85 -16.73
CA VAL A 20 -23.26 18.03 -16.46
C VAL A 20 -23.07 17.84 -14.97
N LEU A 21 -22.25 16.88 -14.55
CA LEU A 21 -21.40 16.99 -13.38
C LEU A 21 -20.11 16.16 -13.59
N PRO A 22 -18.99 16.61 -12.98
CA PRO A 22 -17.65 16.20 -13.33
C PRO A 22 -17.31 14.88 -12.62
N ASP A 23 -16.90 13.87 -13.37
CA ASP A 23 -16.20 12.74 -12.75
C ASP A 23 -14.83 13.24 -12.28
N CYS A 24 -14.82 13.47 -10.97
CA CYS A 24 -13.71 13.55 -10.05
C CYS A 24 -12.35 13.31 -10.72
N PRO A 25 -11.36 14.22 -10.58
CA PRO A 25 -9.99 13.82 -10.81
C PRO A 25 -9.77 12.64 -9.86
N LYS A 26 -9.60 11.44 -10.44
CA LYS A 26 -9.12 10.26 -9.74
C LYS A 26 -7.85 10.75 -9.09
N ALA A 27 -7.96 11.11 -7.81
CA ALA A 27 -6.84 11.53 -7.02
C ALA A 27 -5.90 10.34 -7.13
N ALA A 28 -4.90 10.48 -8.00
CA ALA A 28 -3.68 9.74 -7.86
C ALA A 28 -3.27 10.14 -6.46
N ILE A 29 -3.60 9.28 -5.49
CA ILE A 29 -2.97 9.27 -4.20
C ILE A 29 -1.53 9.04 -4.61
N ILE A 30 -0.80 10.12 -4.85
CA ILE A 30 0.64 10.12 -4.88
C ILE A 30 0.93 9.76 -3.43
N VAL A 31 0.99 8.45 -3.17
CA VAL A 31 1.47 7.93 -1.91
C VAL A 31 2.90 8.45 -1.91
N ARG A 32 3.09 9.57 -1.22
CA ARG A 32 4.42 10.04 -0.88
C ARG A 32 4.91 9.00 0.13
N HIS A 33 5.44 7.91 -0.42
CA HIS A 33 6.14 6.92 0.36
C HIS A 33 7.26 7.69 1.06
N SER A 34 7.19 7.79 2.38
CA SER A 34 8.31 8.31 3.13
C SER A 34 9.53 7.47 2.78
N THR A 35 10.71 8.08 2.80
CA THR A 35 11.99 7.37 2.60
C THR A 35 12.07 6.11 3.48
N LEU A 36 11.45 6.16 4.66
CA LEU A 36 11.28 5.04 5.57
C LEU A 36 10.34 3.93 5.05
N ASP A 37 9.17 4.25 4.47
CA ASP A 37 8.29 3.23 3.87
C ASP A 37 8.97 2.51 2.70
N GLN A 38 9.74 3.25 1.88
CA GLN A 38 10.50 2.66 0.79
C GLN A 38 11.59 1.72 1.33
N ALA A 39 12.36 2.16 2.34
CA ALA A 39 13.40 1.32 2.95
C ALA A 39 12.82 0.04 3.59
N ILE A 40 11.64 0.13 4.21
CA ILE A 40 10.93 -1.05 4.73
C ILE A 40 10.54 -1.99 3.58
N CYS A 41 10.03 -1.46 2.46
CA CYS A 41 9.68 -2.29 1.30
C CYS A 41 10.91 -2.98 0.71
N ASP A 42 12.02 -2.27 0.57
CA ASP A 42 13.27 -2.81 0.05
C ASP A 42 13.83 -3.91 0.98
N ALA A 43 13.81 -3.66 2.29
CA ALA A 43 14.19 -4.65 3.30
C ALA A 43 13.31 -5.92 3.21
N LEU A 44 11.98 -5.76 3.08
CA LEU A 44 11.05 -6.87 2.91
C LEU A 44 11.33 -7.68 1.63
N VAL A 45 11.78 -7.04 0.55
CA VAL A 45 12.18 -7.72 -0.69
C VAL A 45 13.48 -8.49 -0.50
N LEU A 46 14.48 -7.88 0.15
CA LEU A 46 15.76 -8.52 0.43
C LEU A 46 15.59 -9.79 1.26
N ILE A 47 14.74 -9.78 2.28
CA ILE A 47 14.53 -10.93 3.18
C ILE A 47 13.44 -11.91 2.70
N ARG A 48 12.86 -11.68 1.52
CA ARG A 48 11.78 -12.52 0.98
C ARG A 48 12.28 -13.90 0.53
N VAL A 49 13.53 -13.99 0.08
CA VAL A 49 14.11 -15.23 -0.43
C VAL A 49 14.72 -15.99 0.74
N THR A 50 14.01 -17.02 1.21
CA THR A 50 14.35 -17.81 2.41
C THR A 50 15.37 -18.92 2.15
N SER A 51 16.13 -18.87 1.06
CA SER A 51 17.01 -19.98 0.67
C SER A 51 18.17 -19.47 -0.19
N GLY A 52 19.41 -19.60 0.32
CA GLY A 52 20.63 -19.25 -0.41
C GLY A 52 21.80 -18.97 0.52
N GLY A 53 23.03 -19.02 -0.01
CA GLY A 53 24.25 -18.71 0.75
C GLY A 53 24.37 -17.23 1.16
N ASP A 54 23.52 -16.35 0.62
CA ASP A 54 23.65 -14.90 0.76
C ASP A 54 22.73 -14.27 1.82
N LEU A 55 22.08 -15.08 2.67
CA LEU A 55 21.11 -14.58 3.65
C LEU A 55 21.72 -13.57 4.63
N ALA A 56 22.91 -13.84 5.15
CA ALA A 56 23.60 -12.93 6.05
C ALA A 56 23.95 -11.60 5.36
N VAL A 57 24.33 -11.65 4.08
CA VAL A 57 24.65 -10.45 3.28
C VAL A 57 23.38 -9.63 3.01
N GLN A 58 22.28 -10.29 2.68
CA GLN A 58 20.99 -9.63 2.45
C GLN A 58 20.40 -9.03 3.73
N ALA A 59 20.51 -9.75 4.85
CA ALA A 59 20.11 -9.25 6.16
C ALA A 59 20.93 -8.02 6.54
N GLU A 60 22.25 -8.09 6.44
CA GLU A 60 23.14 -6.95 6.71
C GLU A 60 22.86 -5.75 5.80
N GLN A 61 22.55 -5.99 4.53
CA GLN A 61 22.15 -4.93 3.60
C GLN A 61 20.80 -4.30 4.00
N ALA A 62 19.83 -5.12 4.42
CA ALA A 62 18.54 -4.64 4.92
C ALA A 62 18.71 -3.78 6.17
N ARG A 63 19.53 -4.22 7.13
CA ARG A 63 19.89 -3.46 8.34
C ARG A 63 20.45 -2.09 8.00
N LYS A 64 21.48 -2.01 7.16
CA LYS A 64 22.09 -0.74 6.70
C LYS A 64 21.07 0.21 6.08
N CYS A 65 20.18 -0.31 5.23
CA CYS A 65 19.12 0.49 4.62
C CYS A 65 18.14 1.03 5.67
N LEU A 66 17.72 0.19 6.62
CA LEU A 66 16.79 0.57 7.69
C LEU A 66 17.41 1.60 8.63
N THR A 67 18.63 1.38 9.12
CA THR A 67 19.34 2.33 9.99
C THR A 67 19.47 3.69 9.32
N LYS A 68 19.91 3.72 8.06
CA LYS A 68 20.02 4.97 7.30
C LYS A 68 18.68 5.67 7.15
N ALA A 69 17.61 4.92 6.87
CA ALA A 69 16.28 5.50 6.73
C ALA A 69 15.75 6.07 8.06
N MET A 70 15.99 5.40 9.18
CA MET A 70 15.64 5.89 10.51
C MET A 70 16.36 7.20 10.85
N THR A 71 17.66 7.30 10.56
CA THR A 71 18.43 8.54 10.78
C THR A 71 17.88 9.72 9.98
N ASN A 72 17.33 9.45 8.79
CA ASN A 72 16.77 10.47 7.90
C ASN A 72 15.28 10.74 8.13
N ALA A 73 14.64 10.05 9.08
CA ALA A 73 13.21 10.20 9.38
C ALA A 73 12.95 10.31 10.89
N PRO A 74 13.53 11.30 11.60
CA PRO A 74 13.30 11.51 13.04
C PRO A 74 11.84 11.85 13.37
N GLU A 75 11.08 12.33 12.39
CA GLU A 75 9.65 12.62 12.49
C GLU A 75 8.75 11.39 12.37
N ALA A 76 9.31 10.22 12.07
CA ALA A 76 8.55 8.99 11.96
C ALA A 76 7.89 8.60 13.30
N PRO A 77 6.71 7.96 13.28
CA PRO A 77 6.05 7.50 14.49
C PRO A 77 6.97 6.62 15.33
N GLN A 78 7.07 6.92 16.62
CA GLN A 78 7.94 6.17 17.55
C GLN A 78 7.62 4.66 17.54
N GLN A 79 6.34 4.30 17.37
CA GLN A 79 5.92 2.91 17.20
C GLN A 79 6.53 2.25 15.96
N ALA A 80 6.59 2.95 14.83
CA ALA A 80 7.22 2.44 13.62
C ALA A 80 8.73 2.23 13.85
N LEU A 81 9.40 3.22 14.45
CA LEU A 81 10.83 3.15 14.76
C LEU A 81 11.16 2.00 15.71
N ALA A 82 10.34 1.77 16.74
CA ALA A 82 10.53 0.66 17.67
C ALA A 82 10.40 -0.72 16.98
N HIS A 83 9.42 -0.88 16.08
CA HIS A 83 9.28 -2.12 15.31
C HIS A 83 10.44 -2.34 14.33
N ILE A 84 11.01 -1.27 13.75
CA ILE A 84 12.18 -1.36 12.88
C ILE A 84 13.43 -1.73 13.69
N ALA A 85 13.62 -1.14 14.88
CA ALA A 85 14.72 -1.49 15.76
C ALA A 85 14.64 -2.96 16.21
N ALA A 86 13.46 -3.44 16.61
CA ALA A 86 13.27 -4.85 16.93
C ALA A 86 13.53 -5.75 15.70
N ALA A 87 13.09 -5.34 14.50
CA ALA A 87 13.37 -6.09 13.29
C ALA A 87 14.89 -6.18 13.00
N ASP A 88 15.66 -5.13 13.30
CA ASP A 88 17.13 -5.13 13.15
C ASP A 88 17.80 -6.20 14.00
N GLU A 89 17.36 -6.36 15.26
CA GLU A 89 17.84 -7.40 16.18
C GLU A 89 17.57 -8.79 15.60
N HIS A 90 16.35 -9.06 15.12
CA HIS A 90 16.02 -10.34 14.48
C HIS A 90 16.81 -10.59 13.18
N LEU A 91 17.16 -9.54 12.42
CA LEU A 91 18.02 -9.68 11.24
C LEU A 91 19.46 -10.07 11.62
N GLU A 92 19.96 -9.58 12.75
CA GLU A 92 21.27 -9.95 13.28
C GLU A 92 21.33 -11.44 13.67
N TYR A 93 20.24 -11.98 14.23
CA TYR A 93 20.14 -13.41 14.58
C TYR A 93 19.66 -14.32 13.43
N GLY A 94 19.35 -13.75 12.26
CA GLY A 94 18.87 -14.51 11.09
C GLY A 94 17.41 -14.97 11.21
N GLU A 95 16.63 -14.38 12.13
CA GLU A 95 15.22 -14.66 12.38
C GLU A 95 14.33 -13.91 11.36
N LEU A 96 14.47 -14.27 10.08
CA LEU A 96 13.87 -13.53 8.95
C LEU A 96 12.34 -13.45 9.01
N MET A 97 11.67 -14.47 9.56
CA MET A 97 10.21 -14.45 9.70
C MET A 97 9.73 -13.42 10.73
N GLU A 98 10.47 -13.26 11.82
CA GLU A 98 10.16 -12.31 12.89
C GLU A 98 10.47 -10.89 12.42
N ALA A 99 11.65 -10.69 11.82
CA ALA A 99 12.01 -9.44 11.16
C ALA A 99 10.95 -9.00 10.13
N ARG A 100 10.48 -9.93 9.28
CA ARG A 100 9.44 -9.64 8.28
C ARG A 100 8.11 -9.23 8.92
N THR A 101 7.74 -9.88 10.01
CA THR A 101 6.51 -9.57 10.75
C THR A 101 6.57 -8.16 11.33
N LEU A 102 7.69 -7.82 11.97
CA LEU A 102 7.92 -6.51 12.57
C LEU A 102 8.00 -5.40 11.52
N LEU A 103 8.70 -5.61 10.40
CA LEU A 103 8.74 -4.66 9.28
C LEU A 103 7.36 -4.43 8.67
N THR A 104 6.55 -5.48 8.56
CA THR A 104 5.15 -5.35 8.09
C THR A 104 4.30 -4.53 9.06
N ALA A 105 4.49 -4.73 10.38
CA ALA A 105 3.82 -3.96 11.42
C ALA A 105 4.29 -2.49 11.42
N ALA A 106 5.60 -2.24 11.36
CA ALA A 106 6.20 -0.90 11.26
C ALA A 106 5.57 -0.08 10.13
N ARG A 107 5.43 -0.71 8.96
CA ARG A 107 4.79 -0.12 7.78
C ARG A 107 3.32 0.25 8.00
N GLY A 108 2.62 -0.43 8.90
CA GLY A 108 1.23 -0.13 9.28
C GLY A 108 1.09 1.17 10.07
N PHE A 109 2.13 1.59 10.78
CA PHE A 109 2.16 2.83 11.55
C PHE A 109 2.53 4.06 10.72
N LEU A 110 3.11 3.88 9.52
CA LEU A 110 3.55 5.01 8.69
C LEU A 110 2.38 5.78 8.08
N PRO A 111 2.44 7.13 8.09
CA PRO A 111 1.42 7.97 7.48
C PRO A 111 1.37 7.74 5.95
N GLY A 112 0.17 7.66 5.39
CA GLY A 112 -0.06 7.41 3.96
C GLY A 112 -0.53 5.99 3.62
N ARG A 113 -0.50 5.04 4.56
CA ARG A 113 -1.00 3.68 4.32
C ARG A 113 -2.45 3.45 4.77
N ARG A 114 -2.94 4.12 5.81
CA ARG A 114 -4.36 4.07 6.25
C ARG A 114 -4.79 5.30 7.05
N ALA A 115 -5.23 6.34 6.34
CA ALA A 115 -6.41 7.12 6.77
C ALA A 115 -7.69 6.49 6.16
N ALA A 116 -7.75 5.15 6.09
CA ALA A 116 -8.82 4.42 5.41
C ALA A 116 -9.60 3.47 6.33
N VAL A 117 -9.23 3.32 7.61
CA VAL A 117 -10.02 2.55 8.59
C VAL A 117 -10.03 3.28 9.92
N ALA A 118 -10.89 4.31 10.00
CA ALA A 118 -11.51 4.82 11.22
C ALA A 118 -12.70 5.75 10.88
N ALA A 119 -13.47 5.46 9.82
CA ALA A 119 -14.68 6.21 9.46
C ALA A 119 -15.83 5.28 9.04
N ARG A 120 -16.01 4.18 9.78
CA ARG A 120 -17.21 3.35 9.73
C ARG A 120 -17.49 2.76 11.12
N ALA A 121 -18.22 3.52 11.92
CA ALA A 121 -19.30 3.09 12.82
C ALA A 121 -19.77 4.31 13.60
#